data_AF-A0A553KVC3-F1
#
_entry.id   AF-A0A553KVC3-F1
#
_cell.length_a   1.000
_cell.length_b   1.000
_cell.length_c   1.000
_cell.angle_alpha   90.00
_cell.angle_beta   90.00
_cell.angle_gamma   90.00
#
_symmetry.space_group_name_H-M   'P 1'
#
loop_
_entity.id
_entity.type
_entity.pdbx_description
1 polymer ?
#
loop_
_entity_poly.entity_id
_entity_poly.type
_entity_poly.pdbx_seq_one_letter_code
_entity_poly.pdbx_strand_id
1 'polypeptide(L)' 'MKLDELSASEKLILAQQLWDSVANDQNAIELTAAQKTELDNRLSSFESDINVGLDWDTVKSRILNS' A
#
# COMPACT_ATOMS: atom_id res chain seq x y z
N MET A 1 8.44 -3.98 25.84
CA MET A 1 8.33 -2.59 25.38
C MET A 1 6.84 -2.29 25.20
N LYS A 2 6.28 -1.33 25.94
CA LYS A 2 4.86 -0.98 25.76
C LYS A 2 4.75 0.05 24.64
N LEU A 3 3.89 -0.19 23.66
CA LEU A 3 3.68 0.73 22.54
C LEU A 3 3.23 2.12 22.98
N ASP A 4 2.56 2.22 24.13
CA ASP A 4 2.04 3.48 24.67
C ASP A 4 3.15 4.42 25.18
N GLU A 5 4.33 3.87 25.49
CA GLU A 5 5.48 4.63 25.98
C GLU A 5 6.30 5.27 24.85
N LEU A 6 5.99 4.94 23.59
CA LEU A 6 6.68 5.48 22.42
C LEU A 6 6.11 6.84 22.00
N SER A 7 7.02 7.75 21.68
CA SER A 7 6.69 8.97 20.93
C SER A 7 6.13 8.64 19.55
N ALA A 8 5.45 9.61 18.92
CA ALA A 8 4.92 9.45 17.57
C ALA A 8 6.02 9.11 16.55
N SER A 9 7.20 9.70 16.69
CA SER A 9 8.36 9.43 15.81
C SER A 9 8.88 8.00 15.98
N GLU A 10 8.97 7.50 17.21
CA GLU A 10 9.41 6.11 17.47
C GLU A 10 8.39 5.10 16.95
N LYS A 11 7.09 5.40 17.08
CA LYS A 11 6.01 4.58 16.48
C LYS A 11 6.12 4.54 14.97
N LEU A 12 6.42 5.66 14.32
CA LEU A 12 6.61 5.73 12.87
C LEU A 12 7.81 4.89 12.41
N ILE A 13 8.95 5.02 13.11
CA ILE A 13 10.16 4.23 12.81
C ILE A 13 9.87 2.74 13.00
N LEU A 14 9.20 2.37 14.10
CA LEU A 14 8.84 0.99 14.38
C LEU A 14 7.88 0.44 13.32
N ALA A 15 6.89 1.22 12.88
CA ALA A 15 5.98 0.82 11.81
C ALA A 15 6.73 0.57 10.50
N GLN A 16 7.68 1.45 10.14
CA GLN A 16 8.53 1.26 8.96
C GLN A 16 9.38 -0.01 9.08
N GLN A 17 10.04 -0.23 10.22
CA GLN A 17 10.87 -1.42 10.44
C GLN A 17 10.06 -2.72 10.37
N LEU A 18 8.85 -2.73 10.94
CA LEU A 18 7.94 -3.87 10.83
C LEU A 18 7.51 -4.10 9.38
N TRP A 19 7.24 -3.03 8.64
CA TRP A 19 6.88 -3.12 7.23
C TRP A 19 8.02 -3.65 6.38
N ASP A 20 9.25 -3.17 6.59
CA ASP A 20 10.45 -3.64 5.90
C ASP A 20 10.75 -5.11 6.23
N SER A 21 10.51 -5.53 7.47
CA SER A 21 10.65 -6.94 7.88
C SER A 21 9.69 -7.84 7.12
N VAL A 22 8.42 -7.45 6.96
CA VAL A 22 7.43 -8.22 6.19
C VAL A 22 7.76 -8.18 4.70
N ALA A 23 8.22 -7.04 4.20
CA ALA A 23 8.59 -6.88 2.79
C ALA A 23 9.78 -7.76 2.40
N ASN A 24 10.78 -7.89 3.27
CA ASN A 24 11.92 -8.77 3.04
C ASN A 24 11.56 -10.27 3.05
N ASP A 25 10.43 -10.64 3.65
CA ASP A 25 9.91 -12.00 3.68
C ASP A 25 8.84 -12.25 2.59
N GLN A 26 8.71 -11.36 1.60
CA GLN A 26 7.70 -11.46 0.52
C GLN A 26 7.79 -12.76 -0.29
N ASN A 27 8.95 -13.41 -0.33
CA ASN A 27 9.12 -14.69 -0.99
C ASN A 27 8.47 -15.86 -0.24
N ALA A 28 7.94 -15.66 0.97
CA ALA A 28 7.23 -16.68 1.73
C ALA A 28 5.82 -17.00 1.18
N ILE A 29 5.25 -16.11 0.35
CA ILE A 29 3.92 -16.31 -0.23
C ILE A 29 4.08 -16.75 -1.69
N GLU A 30 4.15 -18.07 -1.91
CA GLU A 30 4.14 -18.61 -3.26
C GLU A 30 2.78 -18.38 -3.92
N LEU A 31 2.76 -17.56 -4.97
CA LEU A 31 1.59 -17.40 -5.83
C LEU A 31 1.49 -18.59 -6.80
N THR A 32 0.31 -19.19 -6.86
CA THR A 32 -0.02 -20.17 -7.90
C THR A 32 0.02 -19.52 -9.28
N ALA A 33 0.20 -20.33 -10.33
CA ALA A 33 0.19 -19.84 -11.71
C ALA A 33 -1.11 -19.08 -12.04
N ALA A 34 -2.26 -19.58 -11.57
CA ALA A 34 -3.56 -18.94 -11.77
C ALA A 34 -3.64 -17.55 -11.12
N GLN A 35 -3.09 -17.39 -9.91
CA GLN A 35 -3.06 -16.08 -9.23
C GLN A 35 -2.15 -15.08 -9.95
N LYS A 36 -1.00 -15.53 -10.47
CA LYS A 36 -0.12 -14.67 -11.27
C LYS A 36 -0.83 -14.18 -12.54
N THR A 37 -1.47 -15.09 -13.27
CA THR A 37 -2.25 -14.75 -14.46
C THR A 37 -3.37 -13.74 -14.15
N GLU A 38 -4.06 -13.89 -13.03
CA GLU A 38 -5.09 -12.93 -12.63
C GLU A 38 -4.50 -11.55 -12.31
N LEU A 39 -3.35 -11.48 -11.63
CA LEU A 39 -2.68 -10.21 -11.37
C LEU A 39 -2.25 -9.52 -12.66
N ASP A 40 -1.68 -10.26 -13.61
CA ASP A 40 -1.29 -9.74 -14.91
C ASP A 40 -2.51 -9.18 -15.67
N ASN A 41 -3.62 -9.91 -15.69
CA ASN A 41 -4.87 -9.44 -16.32
C ASN A 41 -5.39 -8.14 -15.71
N ARG A 42 -5.39 -8.04 -14.37
CA ARG A 42 -5.85 -6.84 -13.66
C ARG A 42 -4.93 -5.65 -13.89
N LEU A 43 -3.62 -5.88 -13.95
CA LEU A 43 -2.65 -4.85 -14.28
C LEU A 43 -2.85 -4.33 -15.70
N SER A 44 -2.97 -5.21 -16.69
CA SER A 44 -3.26 -4.80 -18.07
C SER A 44 -4.60 -4.07 -18.20
N SER A 45 -5.63 -4.50 -17.45
CA SER A 45 -6.91 -3.80 -17.40
C SER A 45 -6.77 -2.40 -16.80
N PHE A 46 -5.96 -2.23 -15.76
CA PHE A 46 -5.71 -0.92 -15.15
C PHE A 46 -4.90 -0.01 -16.06
N GLU A 47 -3.86 -0.51 -16.72
CA GLU A 47 -3.07 0.25 -17.70
C GLU A 47 -3.90 0.68 -18.92
N SER A 48 -4.88 -0.13 -19.30
CA SER A 48 -5.83 0.17 -20.37
C SER A 48 -6.95 1.10 -19.90
N ASP A 49 -7.25 1.12 -18.61
CA ASP A 49 -8.23 2.02 -18.01
C ASP A 49 -7.59 3.40 -17.80
N ILE A 50 -7.86 4.30 -18.75
CA ILE A 50 -7.36 5.70 -18.77
C ILE A 50 -7.90 6.51 -17.58
N ASN A 51 -8.74 5.93 -16.72
CA ASN A 51 -9.23 6.56 -15.50
C ASN A 51 -8.17 6.54 -14.39
N VAL A 52 -7.05 7.23 -14.64
CA VAL A 52 -6.11 7.64 -13.59
C VAL A 52 -6.91 8.42 -12.56
N GLY A 53 -7.02 7.85 -11.36
CA GLY A 53 -7.75 8.45 -10.26
C GLY A 53 -7.34 9.90 -10.00
N LEU A 54 -8.15 10.61 -9.23
CA LEU A 54 -7.88 12.01 -8.94
C LEU A 54 -6.60 12.15 -8.11
N ASP A 55 -5.85 13.20 -8.39
CA ASP A 55 -4.72 13.59 -7.56
C ASP A 55 -5.18 13.93 -6.13
N TRP A 56 -4.26 13.77 -5.18
CA TRP A 56 -4.57 13.96 -3.77
C TRP A 56 -5.05 15.39 -3.45
N ASP A 57 -4.52 16.41 -4.12
CA ASP A 57 -4.89 17.80 -3.88
C ASP A 57 -6.34 18.08 -4.33
N THR A 58 -6.77 17.49 -5.45
CA THR A 58 -8.15 17.51 -5.93
C THR A 58 -9.09 16.82 -4.94
N VAL A 59 -8.73 15.62 -4.46
CA VAL A 59 -9.55 14.87 -3.49
C VAL A 59 -9.67 15.63 -2.16
N LYS A 60 -8.54 16.15 -1.66
CA LYS A 60 -8.47 16.91 -0.42
C LYS A 60 -9.30 18.19 -0.50
N SER A 61 -9.22 18.90 -1.61
CA SER A 61 -10.03 20.11 -1.85
C SER A 61 -11.53 19.79 -1.83
N ARG A 62 -11.96 18.68 -2.43
CA ARG A 62 -13.38 18.25 -2.39
C ARG A 62 -13.86 18.02 -0.97
N ILE A 63 -13.08 17.32 -0.14
CA ILE A 63 -13.46 16.95 1.23
C ILE A 63 -13.49 18.18 2.14
N LEU A 64 -12.55 19.11 1.99
CA LEU A 64 -12.44 20.30 2.85
C LEU A 64 -13.38 21.44 2.43
N ASN A 65 -13.85 21.45 1.18
CA ASN A 65 -14.86 22.39 0.68
C ASN A 65 -16.31 21.85 0.84
N SER A 66 -16.50 20.80 1.67
CA SER A 66 -17.81 20.21 2.01
C SER A 66 -18.36 20.74 3.32
#